data_AF-A0A2H4UEI1-F1
#
_entry.id   AF-A0A2H4UEI1-F1
#
_cell.length_a   1.000
_cell.length_b   1.000
_cell.length_c   1.000
_cell.angle_alpha   90.00
_cell.angle_beta   90.00
_cell.angle_gamma   90.00
#
_symmetry.space_group_name_H-M   'P 1'
#
loop_
_entity.id
_entity.type
_entity.pdbx_description
1 polymer ?
#
loop_
_entity_poly.entity_id
_entity_poly.type
_entity_poly.pdbx_seq_one_letter_code
_entity_poly.pdbx_strand_id
1 'polypeptide(L)' 'MEGTYKEIVVMHKVSKEWRIRLGKSVAGVYNENDGSIPLITPATGTVSEQYKRVIINEE' A
#
# COMPACT_ATOMS: atom_id res chain seq x y z
N MET A 1 -12.64 22.81 -16.64
CA MET A 1 -12.21 22.36 -15.30
C MET A 1 -10.98 21.53 -15.48
N GLU A 2 -9.79 22.11 -15.25
CA GLU A 2 -8.54 21.36 -15.26
C GLU A 2 -8.48 20.51 -13.99
N GLY A 3 -8.60 19.19 -14.15
CA GLY A 3 -8.46 18.24 -13.06
C GLY A 3 -6.99 18.13 -12.68
N THR A 4 -6.65 18.48 -11.44
CA THR A 4 -5.32 18.24 -10.87
C THR A 4 -5.01 16.75 -10.93
N TYR A 5 -4.06 16.35 -11.79
CA TYR A 5 -3.52 15.00 -11.76
C TYR A 5 -2.87 14.79 -10.40
N LYS A 6 -3.44 13.92 -9.58
CA LYS A 6 -2.85 13.52 -8.30
C LYS A 6 -1.78 12.48 -8.61
N GLU A 7 -0.52 12.84 -8.43
CA GLU A 7 0.55 11.85 -8.35
C GLU A 7 0.38 11.09 -7.03
N ILE A 8 0.12 9.79 -7.12
CA ILE A 8 -0.13 8.92 -5.97
C ILE A 8 1.04 7.95 -5.84
N VAL A 9 1.64 7.89 -4.66
CA VAL A 9 2.62 6.86 -4.28
C VAL A 9 1.92 5.80 -3.45
N VAL A 10 1.95 4.55 -3.91
CA VAL A 10 1.34 3.41 -3.21
C VAL A 10 2.39 2.69 -2.37
N MET A 11 2.14 2.55 -1.07
CA MET A 11 3.02 1.85 -0.14
C MET A 11 2.47 0.44 0.14
N HIS A 12 3.23 -0.61 -0.17
CA HIS A 12 2.85 -2.01 0.07
C HIS A 12 3.17 -2.49 1.49
N LYS A 13 3.05 -1.60 2.47
CA LYS A 13 3.22 -1.88 3.90
C LYS A 13 2.24 -1.01 4.67
N VAL A 14 1.65 -1.54 5.73
CA VAL A 14 0.82 -0.75 6.65
C VAL A 14 1.68 -0.27 7.81
N SER A 15 1.50 0.99 8.22
CA SER A 15 2.14 1.56 9.40
C SER A 15 1.25 2.62 10.03
N LYS A 16 1.42 2.81 11.34
CA LYS A 16 0.75 3.83 12.14
C LYS A 16 1.24 5.25 11.83
N GLU A 17 2.52 5.40 11.50
CA GLU A 17 3.14 6.69 11.20
C GLU A 17 4.03 6.57 9.95
N TRP A 18 3.92 7.55 9.06
CA TRP A 18 4.82 7.75 7.93
C TRP A 18 5.52 9.10 8.05
N ARG A 19 6.77 9.15 7.59
CA ARG A 19 7.52 10.40 7.47
C ARG A 19 7.96 10.59 6.03
N ILE A 20 7.47 11.63 5.41
CA ILE A 20 7.82 12.02 4.04
C ILE A 20 8.92 13.08 4.15
N ARG A 21 10.09 12.82 3.57
CA ARG A 21 11.21 13.76 3.59
C ARG A 21 11.47 14.30 2.19
N LEU A 22 11.62 15.62 2.09
CA LEU A 22 12.05 16.30 0.87
C LEU A 22 13.17 17.29 1.23
N GLY A 23 14.41 16.91 0.94
CA GLY A 23 15.59 17.66 1.36
C GLY A 23 15.64 17.81 2.89
N LYS A 24 15.56 19.06 3.37
CA LYS A 24 15.55 19.39 4.80
C LYS A 24 14.15 19.37 5.43
N SER A 25 13.10 19.27 4.63
CA SER A 25 11.71 19.28 5.09
C SER A 25 11.21 17.87 5.42
N VAL A 26 10.39 17.77 6.46
CA VAL A 26 9.74 16.52 6.87
C VAL A 26 8.25 16.78 7.13
N ALA A 27 7.39 15.94 6.56
CA ALA A 27 5.97 15.87 6.87
C ALA A 27 5.67 14.51 7.54
N GLY A 28 4.97 14.55 8.67
CA GLY A 28 4.44 13.37 9.34
C GLY A 28 3.02 13.09 8.88
N VAL A 29 2.70 11.83 8.59
CA VAL A 29 1.36 11.36 8.29
C VAL A 29 1.02 10.26 9.28
N TYR A 30 -0.04 10.46 10.05
CA TYR A 30 -0.48 9.52 11.07
C TYR A 30 -1.75 8.81 10.59
N ASN A 31 -1.75 7.48 10.65
CA ASN A 31 -2.92 6.68 10.38
C ASN A 31 -3.67 6.43 11.69
N GLU A 32 -4.76 7.17 11.91
CA GLU A 32 -5.62 7.01 13.10
C GLU A 32 -6.31 5.65 13.15
N ASN A 33 -6.40 4.96 12.02
CA ASN A 33 -6.96 3.62 11.88
C ASN A 33 -5.88 2.66 11.39
N ASP A 34 -4.83 2.46 12.19
CA ASP A 34 -3.64 1.70 11.82
C ASP A 34 -3.88 0.20 11.56
N GLY A 35 -5.11 -0.29 11.79
CA GLY A 35 -5.50 -1.64 11.43
C GLY A 35 -4.66 -2.68 12.14
N SER A 36 -4.25 -2.42 13.39
CA SER A 36 -3.58 -3.39 14.28
C SER A 36 -4.37 -4.70 14.46
N ILE A 37 -5.62 -4.76 13.98
CA ILE A 37 -6.33 -5.99 13.64
C ILE A 37 -6.19 -6.23 12.13
N PRO A 38 -5.33 -7.17 11.69
CA PRO A 38 -5.20 -7.45 10.27
C PRO A 38 -6.52 -7.96 9.70
N LEU A 39 -6.97 -7.35 8.59
CA LEU A 39 -8.01 -7.94 7.74
C LEU A 39 -7.51 -9.31 7.31
N ILE A 40 -8.19 -10.39 7.75
CA ILE A 40 -7.91 -11.75 7.31
C ILE A 40 -8.31 -11.84 5.83
N THR A 41 -7.39 -11.44 4.97
CA THR A 41 -7.52 -11.52 3.53
C THR A 41 -6.89 -12.83 3.07
N PRO A 42 -7.52 -13.58 2.15
CA PRO A 42 -6.91 -14.77 1.58
C PRO A 42 -5.56 -14.43 0.97
N ALA A 43 -4.52 -15.18 1.30
CA ALA A 43 -3.20 -14.98 0.71
C ALA A 43 -3.26 -15.33 -0.79
N THR A 44 -3.45 -14.31 -1.65
CA THR A 44 -3.49 -14.49 -3.11
C THR A 44 -2.11 -14.69 -3.71
N GLY A 45 -1.04 -14.37 -2.97
CA GLY A 45 0.33 -14.39 -3.49
C GLY A 45 0.60 -13.28 -4.52
N THR A 46 -0.29 -12.29 -4.62
CA THR A 46 -0.13 -11.07 -5.43
C THR A 46 -0.52 -9.85 -4.60
N VAL A 47 -0.27 -8.64 -5.12
CA VAL A 47 -0.77 -7.38 -4.52
C VAL A 47 -2.25 -7.12 -4.83
N SER A 48 -2.87 -7.93 -5.70
CA SER A 48 -4.26 -7.80 -6.10
C SER A 48 -5.13 -8.83 -5.39
N GLU A 49 -6.32 -8.41 -5.00
CA GLU A 49 -7.36 -9.32 -4.51
C GLU A 49 -8.03 -10.09 -5.64
N GLN A 50 -8.00 -9.56 -6.87
CA GLN A 50 -8.67 -10.16 -8.04
C GLN A 50 -7.85 -11.30 -8.67
N TYR A 51 -6.53 -11.30 -8.47
CA TYR A 51 -5.63 -12.26 -9.11
C TYR A 51 -4.87 -13.07 -8.07
N LYS A 52 -4.78 -14.38 -8.29
CA LYS A 52 -4.01 -15.31 -7.45
C LYS A 52 -2.80 -15.81 -8.23
N ARG A 53 -1.65 -15.91 -7.56
CA ARG A 53 -0.45 -16.55 -8.11
C ARG A 53 -0.68 -18.06 -8.24
N VAL A 54 -0.43 -18.59 -9.43
CA VAL A 54 -0.53 -20.02 -9.74
C VAL A 54 0.88 -20.52 -10.12
N ILE A 55 1.24 -21.72 -9.67
CA ILE A 55 2.47 -22.40 -10.09
C ILE A 55 2.08 -23.38 -11.20
N ILE A 56 2.68 -23.24 -12.38
CA ILE A 56 2.49 -24.15 -13.51
C ILE A 56 3.78 -24.95 -13.61
N ASN A 57 3.70 -26.27 -13.40
CA ASN A 57 4.80 -27.18 -13.68
C ASN A 57 4.61 -27.65 -15.12
N GLU A 58 5.52 -27.25 -16.01
CA GLU A 58 5.58 -27.80 -17.37
C GLU A 58 6.31 -29.14 -17.28
N GLU A 59 5.62 -30.23 -17.65
CA GLU A 59 6.21 -31.56 -17.89
C GLU A 59 6.78 -31.65 -19.30
#